data_AF-A0A4S8L925-F1
#
_entry.id   AF-A0A4S8L925-F1
#
_cell.length_a   1.000
_cell.length_b   1.000
_cell.length_c   1.000
_cell.angle_alpha   90.00
_cell.angle_beta   90.00
_cell.angle_gamma   90.00
#
_symmetry.space_group_name_H-M   'P 1'
#
loop_
_entity.id
_entity.type
_entity.pdbx_description
1 polymer ?
#
loop_
_entity_poly.entity_id
_entity_poly.type
_entity_poly.pdbx_seq_one_letter_code
_entity_poly.pdbx_strand_id
1 'polypeptide(L)'
;APAHEALDFEVKVFTTGLPHNNDTSIYQEFTDEGDQAWGALYNHTIFKIPREQARLLPNRTYPWSQEKKYYIAHLDIFHQLHCLHSIRNSLMPGRYAGMEGLDLVHLSHCVDSIRQSLMCNADISVNVWQWSKTFQSVVGRANTAHSCRNFDKILEWSLDHRLHEWIDETVFIADDLEIHS
;
A
#
# COMPACT_ATOMS: atom_id res chain seq x y z
N ALA A 1 15.20 -1.83 -10.05
CA ALA A 1 14.22 -0.74 -10.29
C ALA A 1 14.92 0.61 -10.14
N PRO A 2 14.52 1.68 -10.85
CA PRO A 2 15.18 2.99 -10.80
C PRO A 2 15.24 3.61 -9.40
N ALA A 3 14.32 3.24 -8.49
CA ALA A 3 14.29 3.73 -7.12
C ALA A 3 15.15 2.90 -6.12
N HIS A 4 16.04 2.02 -6.58
CA HIS A 4 16.89 1.22 -5.67
C HIS A 4 17.83 2.08 -4.80
N GLU A 5 18.28 3.22 -5.30
CA GLU A 5 19.13 4.15 -4.54
C GLU A 5 18.41 4.85 -3.38
N ALA A 6 17.07 4.82 -3.37
CA ALA A 6 16.24 5.40 -2.32
C ALA A 6 15.88 4.40 -1.20
N LEU A 7 16.39 3.16 -1.29
CA LEU A 7 16.14 2.15 -0.27
C LEU A 7 17.00 2.44 0.98
N ASP A 8 16.31 2.70 2.08
CA ASP A 8 16.85 2.78 3.43
C ASP A 8 15.92 2.00 4.38
N PHE A 9 16.47 1.43 5.45
CA PHE A 9 15.73 0.55 6.35
C PHE A 9 15.60 1.19 7.73
N GLU A 10 14.37 1.29 8.21
CA GLU A 10 14.05 1.80 9.54
C GLU A 10 13.12 0.83 10.28
N VAL A 11 13.24 0.82 11.61
CA VAL A 11 12.30 0.10 12.47
C VAL A 11 11.15 1.04 12.80
N LYS A 12 9.92 0.65 12.44
CA LYS A 12 8.70 1.38 12.76
C LYS A 12 7.73 0.51 13.54
N VAL A 13 7.26 1.05 14.65
CA VAL A 13 6.12 0.48 15.40
C VAL A 13 4.84 1.03 14.77
N PHE A 14 3.90 0.15 14.46
CA PHE A 14 2.63 0.56 13.86
C PHE A 14 1.68 1.09 14.93
N THR A 15 0.91 2.11 14.58
CA THR A 15 -0.22 2.55 15.39
C THR A 15 -1.33 1.50 15.30
N THR A 16 -1.89 1.11 16.44
CA THR A 16 -2.98 0.14 16.56
C THR A 16 -4.28 0.65 15.96
N GLY A 17 -4.48 1.98 15.94
CA GLY A 17 -5.71 2.59 15.46
C GLY A 17 -6.93 2.35 16.33
N LEU A 18 -6.71 1.97 17.60
CA LEU A 18 -7.78 1.71 18.55
C LEU A 18 -8.00 2.94 19.46
N PRO A 19 -9.23 3.48 19.52
CA PRO A 19 -9.53 4.68 20.32
C PRO A 19 -9.22 4.53 21.81
N HIS A 20 -9.36 3.32 22.36
CA HIS A 20 -9.16 3.06 23.79
C HIS A 20 -7.73 3.32 24.29
N ASN A 21 -6.75 3.35 23.38
CA ASN A 21 -5.34 3.62 23.69
C ASN A 21 -4.87 5.02 23.24
N ASN A 22 -5.77 5.86 22.72
CA ASN A 22 -5.45 7.16 22.11
C ASN A 22 -4.37 7.06 21.00
N ASP A 23 -4.38 5.95 20.27
CA ASP A 23 -3.39 5.56 19.26
C ASP A 23 -4.01 5.55 17.85
N THR A 24 -4.80 6.59 17.56
CA THR A 24 -5.46 6.81 16.27
C THR A 24 -4.61 7.68 15.37
N SER A 25 -4.72 7.51 14.05
CA SER A 25 -4.02 8.32 13.05
C SER A 25 -4.99 9.17 12.23
N ILE A 26 -4.47 10.28 11.68
CA ILE A 26 -5.20 11.16 10.73
C ILE A 26 -5.76 10.38 9.52
N TYR A 27 -5.17 9.24 9.18
CA TYR A 27 -5.58 8.42 8.04
C TYR A 27 -6.87 7.62 8.31
N GLN A 28 -7.28 7.50 9.57
CA GLN A 28 -8.54 6.87 9.99
C GLN A 28 -9.72 7.85 9.97
N GLU A 29 -9.44 9.15 9.99
CA GLU A 29 -10.45 10.20 10.03
C GLU A 29 -11.08 10.41 8.66
N PHE A 30 -12.41 10.47 8.58
CA PHE A 30 -13.17 10.81 7.37
C PHE A 30 -13.43 12.32 7.26
N THR A 31 -12.37 13.11 7.38
CA THR A 31 -12.33 14.59 7.36
C THR A 31 -11.64 15.11 6.09
N ASP A 32 -11.75 16.41 5.81
CA ASP A 32 -11.04 17.03 4.68
C ASP A 32 -9.52 16.96 4.91
N GLU A 33 -9.08 17.09 6.15
CA GLU A 33 -7.70 16.93 6.57
C GLU A 33 -7.21 15.50 6.36
N GLY A 34 -8.03 14.50 6.71
CA GLY A 34 -7.75 13.08 6.43
C GLY A 34 -7.61 12.82 4.93
N ASP A 35 -8.52 13.35 4.11
CA ASP A 35 -8.47 13.20 2.65
C ASP A 35 -7.23 13.89 2.04
N GLN A 36 -6.84 15.05 2.57
CA GLN A 36 -5.60 15.73 2.20
C GLN A 36 -4.36 14.91 2.59
N ALA A 37 -4.33 14.35 3.80
CA ALA A 37 -3.24 13.49 4.26
C ALA A 37 -3.08 12.26 3.37
N TRP A 38 -4.19 11.61 2.98
CA TRP A 38 -4.18 10.51 2.01
C TRP A 38 -3.68 10.94 0.64
N GLY A 39 -4.19 12.07 0.12
CA GLY A 39 -3.75 12.61 -1.17
C GLY A 39 -2.25 12.90 -1.19
N ALA A 40 -1.69 13.42 -0.10
CA ALA A 40 -0.26 13.73 0.00
C ALA A 40 0.65 12.50 -0.13
N LEU A 41 0.15 11.28 0.13
CA LEU A 41 0.96 10.05 0.05
C LEU A 41 1.27 9.62 -1.39
N TYR A 42 0.41 9.94 -2.36
CA TYR A 42 0.53 9.42 -3.73
C TYR A 42 0.33 10.48 -4.82
N ASN A 43 -0.21 11.67 -4.50
CA ASN A 43 -0.34 12.74 -5.48
C ASN A 43 1.06 13.17 -5.96
N HIS A 44 1.18 13.48 -7.25
CA HIS A 44 2.43 13.94 -7.88
C HIS A 44 3.59 12.94 -7.86
N THR A 45 3.31 11.63 -7.70
CA THR A 45 4.34 10.58 -7.67
C THR A 45 4.63 9.96 -9.05
N ILE A 46 3.98 10.44 -10.12
CA ILE A 46 4.37 10.09 -11.49
C ILE A 46 5.64 10.88 -11.82
N PHE A 47 6.69 10.17 -12.24
CA PHE A 47 7.99 10.75 -12.55
C PHE A 47 8.45 10.37 -13.95
N LYS A 48 9.55 11.01 -14.37
CA LYS A 48 10.18 10.77 -15.66
C LYS A 48 11.55 10.12 -15.46
N ILE A 49 11.84 9.09 -16.26
CA ILE A 49 13.15 8.42 -16.27
C ILE A 49 13.85 8.60 -17.62
N PRO A 50 15.19 8.69 -17.67
CA PRO A 50 15.92 8.74 -18.92
C PRO A 50 15.78 7.43 -19.69
N ARG A 51 15.99 7.49 -21.00
CA ARG A 51 15.98 6.32 -21.90
C ARG A 51 16.82 5.15 -21.38
N GLU A 52 17.99 5.45 -20.82
CA GLU A 52 18.93 4.44 -20.34
C GLU A 52 18.31 3.57 -19.24
N GLN A 53 17.61 4.20 -18.29
CA GLN A 53 16.87 3.49 -17.23
C GLN A 53 15.62 2.79 -17.78
N ALA A 54 14.88 3.44 -18.69
CA ALA A 54 13.67 2.87 -19.28
C ALA A 54 13.93 1.56 -20.03
N ARG A 55 15.13 1.41 -20.64
CA ARG A 55 15.55 0.18 -21.33
C ARG A 55 15.80 -1.00 -20.39
N LEU A 56 16.02 -0.76 -19.11
CA LEU A 56 16.26 -1.78 -18.09
C LEU A 56 14.97 -2.31 -17.48
N LEU A 57 13.82 -1.68 -17.77
CA LEU A 57 12.53 -2.14 -17.27
C LEU A 57 12.11 -3.45 -17.97
N PRO A 58 11.49 -4.40 -17.24
CA PRO A 58 10.95 -5.62 -17.85
C PRO A 58 9.91 -5.33 -18.93
N ASN A 59 9.10 -4.28 -18.73
CA ASN A 59 8.06 -3.85 -19.65
C ASN A 59 8.42 -2.47 -20.24
N ARG A 60 8.14 -2.27 -21.53
CA ARG A 60 8.31 -0.97 -22.17
C ARG A 60 7.29 0.04 -21.62
N THR A 61 7.76 1.25 -21.38
CA THR A 61 6.92 2.40 -21.02
C THR A 61 6.90 3.46 -22.13
N TYR A 62 6.00 4.44 -22.01
CA TYR A 62 5.72 5.44 -23.03
C TYR A 62 6.65 6.66 -22.93
N PRO A 63 7.14 7.21 -24.05
CA PRO A 63 7.93 8.44 -24.02
C PRO A 63 7.09 9.63 -23.56
N TRP A 64 7.69 10.53 -22.78
CA TRP A 64 7.03 11.76 -22.38
C TRP A 64 6.91 12.72 -23.56
N SER A 65 5.70 13.23 -23.81
CA SER A 65 5.39 14.00 -25.02
C SER A 65 6.15 15.33 -25.10
N GLN A 66 6.39 15.98 -23.96
CA GLN A 66 7.09 17.27 -23.88
C GLN A 66 8.61 17.11 -24.07
N GLU A 67 9.19 15.99 -23.63
CA GLU A 67 10.62 15.72 -23.71
C GLU A 67 10.88 14.26 -24.05
N LYS A 68 10.95 13.93 -25.35
CA LYS A 68 11.04 12.55 -25.87
C LYS A 68 12.29 11.75 -25.45
N LYS A 69 13.24 12.39 -24.77
CA LYS A 69 14.40 11.74 -24.13
C LYS A 69 14.04 11.06 -22.80
N TYR A 70 12.90 11.42 -22.22
CA TYR A 70 12.37 10.87 -21.00
C TYR A 70 11.13 10.00 -21.24
N TYR A 71 10.87 9.14 -20.26
CA TYR A 71 9.85 8.11 -20.28
C TYR A 71 9.03 8.18 -18.99
N ILE A 72 7.72 7.95 -19.09
CA ILE A 72 6.81 8.04 -17.94
C ILE A 72 6.97 6.81 -17.06
N ALA A 73 7.07 6.99 -15.75
CA ALA A 73 7.17 5.91 -14.78
C ALA A 73 6.41 6.27 -13.50
N HIS A 74 6.04 5.24 -12.74
CA HIS A 74 5.35 5.36 -11.46
C HIS A 74 5.71 4.14 -10.62
N LEU A 75 5.92 4.29 -9.31
CA LEU A 75 6.18 3.14 -8.43
C LEU A 75 4.85 2.50 -8.00
N ASP A 76 4.84 1.18 -7.81
CA ASP A 76 3.61 0.46 -7.50
C ASP A 76 3.05 0.81 -6.13
N ILE A 77 3.89 1.09 -5.12
CA ILE A 77 3.46 1.56 -3.79
C ILE A 77 2.45 2.72 -3.86
N PHE A 78 2.67 3.70 -4.73
CA PHE A 78 1.77 4.85 -4.85
C PHE A 78 0.46 4.49 -5.55
N HIS A 79 0.49 3.50 -6.46
CA HIS A 79 -0.74 2.96 -7.04
C HIS A 79 -1.55 2.18 -6.01
N GLN A 80 -0.88 1.37 -5.18
CA GLN A 80 -1.49 0.63 -4.07
C GLN A 80 -2.15 1.58 -3.06
N LEU A 81 -1.46 2.66 -2.67
CA LEU A 81 -2.01 3.68 -1.77
C LEU A 81 -3.20 4.44 -2.38
N HIS A 82 -3.14 4.79 -3.67
CA HIS A 82 -4.26 5.38 -4.39
C HIS A 82 -5.50 4.46 -4.43
N CYS A 83 -5.30 3.17 -4.69
CA CYS A 83 -6.38 2.18 -4.70
C CYS A 83 -6.98 1.99 -3.30
N LEU A 84 -6.14 1.90 -2.26
CA LEU A 84 -6.59 1.78 -0.88
C LEU A 84 -7.39 3.01 -0.43
N HIS A 85 -6.96 4.22 -0.81
CA HIS A 85 -7.72 5.45 -0.56
C HIS A 85 -9.07 5.43 -1.30
N SER A 86 -9.12 4.92 -2.53
CA SER A 86 -10.38 4.78 -3.27
C SER A 86 -11.35 3.80 -2.59
N ILE A 87 -10.82 2.70 -2.04
CA ILE A 87 -11.59 1.75 -1.21
C ILE A 87 -12.10 2.47 0.04
N ARG A 88 -11.24 3.17 0.79
CA ARG A 88 -11.62 3.96 1.98
C ARG A 88 -12.80 4.88 1.68
N ASN A 89 -12.74 5.62 0.57
CA ASN A 89 -13.80 6.56 0.20
C ASN A 89 -15.13 5.85 -0.09
N SER A 90 -15.09 4.63 -0.60
CA SER A 90 -16.29 3.80 -0.85
C SER A 90 -16.96 3.28 0.44
N LEU A 91 -16.30 3.37 1.60
CA LEU A 91 -16.81 2.87 2.88
C LEU A 91 -17.71 3.87 3.63
N MET A 92 -17.86 5.11 3.17
CA MET A 92 -18.65 6.15 3.86
C MET A 92 -19.89 6.58 3.07
N PRO A 93 -21.01 5.86 3.24
CA PRO A 93 -22.23 6.10 2.50
C PRO A 93 -23.05 7.23 3.15
N GLY A 94 -22.68 8.45 2.81
CA GLY A 94 -23.33 9.69 3.25
C GLY A 94 -22.49 10.89 2.86
N ARG A 95 -21.16 10.74 3.00
CA ARG A 95 -20.15 11.57 2.33
C ARG A 95 -19.91 11.09 0.87
N TYR A 96 -20.08 9.78 0.60
CA TYR A 96 -19.80 9.13 -0.69
C TYR A 96 -20.82 8.03 -1.14
N ALA A 97 -22.04 7.98 -0.56
CA ALA A 97 -23.22 7.12 -0.86
C ALA A 97 -23.05 5.55 -0.91
N GLY A 98 -23.95 4.77 -0.28
CA GLY A 98 -24.17 3.34 -0.63
C GLY A 98 -24.23 2.12 0.36
N MET A 99 -23.98 2.15 1.68
CA MET A 99 -23.95 0.93 2.56
C MET A 99 -24.13 1.23 4.08
N GLU A 100 -25.36 1.38 4.58
CA GLU A 100 -25.60 1.51 6.04
C GLU A 100 -25.31 0.17 6.77
N GLY A 101 -24.58 0.21 7.89
CA GLY A 101 -24.49 -0.91 8.85
C GLY A 101 -23.11 -1.49 9.17
N LEU A 102 -22.00 -0.93 8.66
CA LEU A 102 -20.64 -1.39 8.98
C LEU A 102 -20.05 -0.64 10.18
N ASP A 103 -19.26 -1.35 11.02
CA ASP A 103 -18.44 -0.74 12.06
C ASP A 103 -17.32 0.10 11.40
N LEU A 104 -17.58 1.39 11.24
CA LEU A 104 -16.67 2.35 10.60
C LEU A 104 -15.36 2.51 11.35
N VAL A 105 -15.35 2.32 12.67
CA VAL A 105 -14.12 2.34 13.48
C VAL A 105 -13.29 1.09 13.18
N HIS A 106 -13.94 -0.06 13.03
CA HIS A 106 -13.24 -1.28 12.63
C HIS A 106 -12.63 -1.14 11.23
N LEU A 107 -13.42 -0.66 10.27
CA LEU A 107 -12.98 -0.53 8.89
C LEU A 107 -11.88 0.52 8.71
N SER A 108 -11.98 1.67 9.39
CA SER A 108 -10.98 2.74 9.24
C SER A 108 -9.61 2.32 9.75
N HIS A 109 -9.54 1.63 10.91
CA HIS A 109 -8.25 1.13 11.40
C HIS A 109 -7.72 -0.03 10.53
N CYS A 110 -8.59 -0.87 9.96
CA CYS A 110 -8.17 -1.90 9.00
C CYS A 110 -7.51 -1.27 7.76
N VAL A 111 -8.13 -0.23 7.21
CA VAL A 111 -7.56 0.53 6.09
C VAL A 111 -6.21 1.14 6.47
N ASP A 112 -6.10 1.74 7.67
CA ASP A 112 -4.85 2.34 8.13
C ASP A 112 -3.76 1.29 8.41
N SER A 113 -4.11 0.12 8.94
CA SER A 113 -3.19 -1.01 9.13
C SER A 113 -2.62 -1.49 7.78
N ILE A 114 -3.47 -1.64 6.76
CA ILE A 114 -3.00 -1.98 5.40
C ILE A 114 -2.10 -0.87 4.85
N ARG A 115 -2.44 0.41 5.04
CA ARG A 115 -1.60 1.55 4.62
C ARG A 115 -0.21 1.47 5.25
N GLN A 116 -0.12 1.23 6.56
CA GLN A 116 1.14 1.06 7.27
C GLN A 116 1.96 -0.11 6.71
N SER A 117 1.31 -1.26 6.48
CA SER A 117 1.95 -2.44 5.88
C SER A 117 2.49 -2.17 4.47
N LEU A 118 1.71 -1.48 3.62
CA LEU A 118 2.14 -1.09 2.28
C LEU A 118 3.36 -0.17 2.33
N MET A 119 3.36 0.85 3.20
CA MET A 119 4.49 1.76 3.34
C MET A 119 5.74 1.07 3.91
N CYS A 120 5.57 0.15 4.85
CA CYS A 120 6.66 -0.65 5.41
C CYS A 120 7.29 -1.59 4.37
N ASN A 121 6.47 -2.13 3.46
CA ASN A 121 6.90 -3.04 2.40
C ASN A 121 6.88 -2.38 1.02
N ALA A 122 7.18 -1.07 0.95
CA ALA A 122 6.96 -0.23 -0.22
C ALA A 122 7.46 -0.90 -1.52
N ASP A 123 6.51 -1.29 -2.38
CA ASP A 123 6.84 -1.93 -3.65
C ASP A 123 7.35 -0.88 -4.66
N ILE A 124 8.66 -0.90 -4.87
CA ILE A 124 9.35 -0.01 -5.81
C ILE A 124 9.40 -0.55 -7.25
N SER A 125 8.61 -1.56 -7.58
CA SER A 125 8.40 -2.02 -8.96
C SER A 125 7.77 -0.89 -9.79
N VAL A 126 8.11 -0.85 -11.07
CA VAL A 126 7.71 0.28 -11.94
C VAL A 126 6.50 -0.08 -12.76
N ASN A 127 5.40 0.61 -12.48
CA ASN A 127 4.24 0.65 -13.34
C ASN A 127 4.55 1.48 -14.59
N VAL A 128 4.17 0.92 -15.74
CA VAL A 128 4.50 1.47 -17.05
C VAL A 128 3.29 2.14 -17.69
N TRP A 129 3.54 2.99 -18.67
CA TRP A 129 2.51 3.66 -19.45
C TRP A 129 2.55 3.16 -20.88
N GLN A 130 1.38 2.92 -21.49
CA GLN A 130 1.27 2.36 -22.83
C GLN A 130 0.06 2.92 -23.57
N TRP A 131 0.16 3.04 -24.91
CA TRP A 131 -0.97 3.42 -25.75
C TRP A 131 -2.04 2.32 -25.75
N SER A 132 -3.26 2.67 -25.34
CA SER A 132 -4.43 1.81 -25.45
C SER A 132 -5.20 2.14 -26.72
N LYS A 133 -5.32 1.15 -27.63
CA LYS A 133 -6.21 1.28 -28.80
C LYS A 133 -7.69 1.38 -28.40
N THR A 134 -8.09 0.79 -27.28
CA THR A 134 -9.48 0.83 -26.81
C THR A 134 -9.86 2.23 -26.31
N PHE A 135 -8.98 2.86 -25.52
CA PHE A 135 -9.26 4.18 -24.93
C PHE A 135 -8.74 5.35 -25.77
N GLN A 136 -8.01 5.07 -26.87
CA GLN A 136 -7.36 6.09 -27.71
C GLN A 136 -6.50 7.06 -26.88
N SER A 137 -5.81 6.53 -25.86
CA SER A 137 -5.04 7.31 -24.91
C SER A 137 -3.89 6.50 -24.32
N VAL A 138 -2.91 7.20 -23.73
CA VAL A 138 -1.83 6.57 -22.96
C VAL A 138 -2.37 6.28 -21.56
N VAL A 139 -2.31 5.02 -21.13
CA VAL A 139 -2.82 4.58 -19.83
C VAL A 139 -1.74 3.88 -19.02
N GLY A 140 -1.83 4.00 -17.70
CA GLY A 140 -1.01 3.23 -16.77
C GLY A 140 -1.34 1.73 -16.85
N ARG A 141 -0.32 0.90 -16.65
CA ARG A 141 -0.39 -0.56 -16.62
C ARG A 141 0.34 -1.03 -15.37
N ALA A 142 -0.42 -1.65 -14.46
CA ALA A 142 0.09 -2.20 -13.21
C ALA A 142 0.44 -3.69 -13.28
N ASN A 143 0.20 -4.35 -14.43
CA ASN A 143 0.60 -5.74 -14.65
C ASN A 143 2.10 -5.82 -15.01
N THR A 144 2.95 -5.51 -14.04
CA THR A 144 4.41 -5.49 -14.18
C THR A 144 5.07 -6.59 -13.34
N ALA A 145 6.38 -6.74 -13.44
CA ALA A 145 7.09 -7.74 -12.65
C ALA A 145 7.44 -7.18 -11.27
N HIS A 146 7.13 -7.94 -10.23
CA HIS A 146 7.34 -7.57 -8.83
C HIS A 146 8.34 -8.52 -8.15
N SER A 147 9.01 -8.03 -7.10
CA SER A 147 9.90 -8.85 -6.26
C SER A 147 9.18 -9.26 -4.97
N CYS A 148 8.43 -10.35 -5.04
CA CYS A 148 7.60 -10.81 -3.92
C CYS A 148 8.37 -11.75 -2.97
N ARG A 149 7.94 -11.78 -1.70
CA ARG A 149 8.19 -12.95 -0.85
C ARG A 149 7.36 -14.12 -1.37
N ASN A 150 7.89 -15.34 -1.27
CA ASN A 150 7.15 -16.52 -1.70
C ASN A 150 6.01 -16.79 -0.71
N PHE A 151 4.78 -16.44 -1.10
CA PHE A 151 3.61 -16.56 -0.25
C PHE A 151 3.30 -18.02 0.11
N ASP A 152 3.40 -18.94 -0.86
CA ASP A 152 3.09 -20.36 -0.64
C ASP A 152 4.01 -20.96 0.44
N LYS A 153 5.30 -20.62 0.44
CA LYS A 153 6.22 -21.06 1.48
C LYS A 153 5.91 -20.49 2.86
N ILE A 154 5.44 -19.24 2.92
CA ILE A 154 5.02 -18.62 4.19
C ILE A 154 3.74 -19.28 4.70
N LEU A 155 2.80 -19.56 3.80
CA LEU A 155 1.55 -20.26 4.13
C LEU A 155 1.81 -21.69 4.60
N GLU A 156 2.66 -22.43 3.89
CA GLU A 156 3.09 -23.78 4.26
C GLU A 156 3.70 -23.78 5.66
N TRP A 157 4.67 -22.90 5.91
CA TRP A 157 5.26 -22.74 7.23
C TRP A 157 4.20 -22.46 8.30
N SER A 158 3.26 -21.56 8.05
CA SER A 158 2.19 -21.26 9.02
C SER A 158 1.27 -22.45 9.28
N LEU A 159 0.96 -23.25 8.26
CA LEU A 159 0.10 -24.42 8.39
C LEU A 159 0.78 -25.56 9.16
N ASP A 160 2.10 -25.71 8.99
CA ASP A 160 2.92 -26.70 9.70
C ASP A 160 3.11 -26.36 11.18
N HIS A 161 3.04 -25.06 11.54
CA HIS A 161 3.23 -24.56 12.90
C HIS A 161 1.92 -24.12 13.57
N ARG A 162 0.76 -24.47 12.99
CA ARG A 162 -0.53 -24.02 13.53
C ARG A 162 -0.81 -24.64 14.89
N LEU A 163 -1.49 -23.88 15.75
CA LEU A 163 -2.11 -24.45 16.93
C LEU A 163 -3.20 -25.45 16.50
N HIS A 164 -3.14 -26.65 17.05
CA HIS A 164 -4.15 -27.69 16.84
C HIS A 164 -5.25 -27.66 17.91
N GLU A 165 -4.99 -26.95 19.00
CA GLU A 165 -5.88 -26.81 20.15
C GLU A 165 -6.53 -25.43 20.15
N TRP A 166 -7.67 -25.33 20.83
CA TRP A 166 -8.39 -24.08 21.02
C TRP A 166 -7.64 -23.16 21.99
N ILE A 167 -7.64 -21.85 21.70
CA ILE A 167 -7.08 -20.83 22.59
C ILE A 167 -8.14 -20.44 23.62
N ASP A 168 -7.94 -20.80 24.90
CA ASP A 168 -8.79 -20.31 25.99
C ASP A 168 -8.37 -18.90 26.42
N GLU A 169 -9.00 -17.90 25.81
CA GLU A 169 -8.75 -16.47 26.08
C GLU A 169 -9.18 -16.01 27.47
N THR A 170 -9.79 -16.88 28.29
CA THR A 170 -10.25 -16.52 29.65
C THR A 170 -9.23 -16.85 30.74
N VAL A 171 -8.18 -17.60 30.40
CA VAL A 171 -7.15 -18.03 31.36
C VAL A 171 -5.95 -17.08 31.29
N PHE A 172 -5.66 -16.42 32.41
CA PHE A 172 -4.42 -15.65 32.56
C PHE A 172 -3.24 -16.58 32.86
N ILE A 173 -2.19 -16.50 32.03
CA ILE A 173 -0.91 -17.16 32.24
C ILE A 173 0.14 -16.05 32.38
N ALA A 174 0.92 -16.07 33.46
CA ALA A 174 1.99 -15.11 33.66
C ALA A 174 3.12 -15.35 32.64
N ASP A 175 3.51 -14.31 31.93
CA ASP A 175 4.59 -14.33 30.95
C ASP A 175 5.96 -14.29 31.67
N ASP A 176 6.87 -15.19 31.29
CA ASP A 176 8.24 -15.29 31.81
C ASP A 176 9.31 -14.87 30.79
N LEU A 177 8.90 -14.32 29.64
CA LEU A 177 9.82 -13.85 28.60
C LEU A 177 10.62 -12.62 29.04
N GLU A 178 11.96 -12.74 29.00
CA GLU A 178 12.87 -11.60 29.12
C GLU A 178 12.95 -10.84 27.78
N ILE A 179 12.36 -9.64 27.72
CA ILE A 179 12.44 -8.77 26.55
C ILE A 179 13.74 -7.96 26.59
N HIS A 180 14.65 -8.23 25.67
CA HIS A 180 15.81 -7.36 25.44
C HIS A 180 15.41 -6.23 24.48
N SER A 181 15.41 -5.00 25.00
CA SER A 181 15.16 -3.76 24.25
C SER A 181 16.35 -3.31 23.40
#